data_AF-A0A2M9TL54-F1
#
_entry.id   AF-A0A2M9TL54-F1
#
_cell.length_a   1.000
_cell.length_b   1.000
_cell.length_c   1.000
_cell.angle_alpha   90.00
_cell.angle_beta   90.00
_cell.angle_gamma   90.00
#
_symmetry.space_group_name_H-M   'P 1'
#
loop_
_entity.id
_entity.type
_entity.pdbx_description
1 polymer ?
#
loop_
_entity_poly.entity_id
_entity_poly.type
_entity_poly.pdbx_seq_one_letter_code
_entity_poly.pdbx_strand_id
1 'polypeptide(L)'
;MEMNEDLNSILASFGDPESPNVGKLKRNVVLGWMRSQDINTMGAIYSLLLKRVYTNRIEPPLAFEDYKDLFLRFYERCITEDLALAYDLDSFVLSRYTAAHDFTRWFISVFQDNQIPRDHIDEIKNWLRQLYIDGSSAVKLSIETGILEHLFTVEQIKRDFSDWKSDPLLKSAYQSAPVSH
;
A
#
# COMPACT_ATOMS: atom_id res chain seq x y z
N MET A 1 -13.79 22.50 -2.03
CA MET A 1 -13.78 21.12 -2.56
C MET A 1 -14.84 20.38 -1.79
N GLU A 2 -15.95 19.99 -2.42
CA GLU A 2 -17.00 19.23 -1.73
C GLU A 2 -16.42 17.87 -1.34
N MET A 3 -16.41 17.56 -0.04
CA MET A 3 -16.00 16.25 0.46
C MET A 3 -17.03 15.20 0.03
N ASN A 4 -16.56 14.14 -0.62
CA ASN A 4 -17.36 12.99 -1.04
C ASN A 4 -18.18 12.42 0.13
N GLU A 5 -19.44 12.06 -0.10
CA GLU A 5 -20.34 11.45 0.90
C GLU A 5 -19.70 10.20 1.54
N ASP A 6 -18.97 9.40 0.76
CA ASP A 6 -18.24 8.25 1.28
C ASP A 6 -17.17 8.65 2.29
N LEU A 7 -16.38 9.69 1.99
CA LEU A 7 -15.33 10.19 2.87
C LEU A 7 -15.92 10.69 4.19
N ASN A 8 -17.01 11.46 4.14
CA ASN A 8 -17.71 11.90 5.35
C ASN A 8 -18.19 10.73 6.20
N SER A 9 -18.76 9.69 5.56
CA SER A 9 -19.22 8.48 6.24
C SER A 9 -18.07 7.72 6.92
N ILE A 10 -16.92 7.62 6.25
CA ILE A 10 -15.71 6.97 6.76
C ILE A 10 -15.16 7.75 7.97
N LEU A 11 -15.02 9.07 7.84
CA LEU A 11 -14.50 9.92 8.93
C LEU A 11 -15.43 9.91 10.14
N ALA A 12 -16.75 9.99 9.92
CA ALA A 12 -17.72 9.82 11.00
C ALA A 12 -17.58 8.44 11.67
N SER A 13 -17.18 7.41 10.93
CA SER A 13 -16.97 6.07 11.46
C SER A 13 -15.67 5.91 12.26
N PHE A 14 -14.64 6.72 11.99
CA PHE A 14 -13.42 6.77 12.81
C PHE A 14 -13.75 7.20 14.24
N GLY A 15 -14.57 8.23 14.37
CA GLY A 15 -14.63 9.03 15.59
C GLY A 15 -13.42 9.94 15.71
N ASP A 16 -13.25 10.57 16.86
CA ASP A 16 -12.11 11.42 17.13
C ASP A 16 -10.85 10.55 17.38
N PRO A 17 -9.64 10.93 16.93
CA PRO A 17 -8.41 10.20 17.27
C PRO A 17 -8.18 9.99 18.78
N GLU A 18 -8.60 10.94 19.61
CA GLU A 18 -8.55 10.89 21.08
C GLU A 18 -9.75 10.14 21.68
N SER A 19 -10.85 10.03 20.93
CA SER A 19 -12.08 9.33 21.34
C SER A 19 -12.66 8.53 20.16
N PRO A 20 -12.03 7.39 19.80
CA PRO A 20 -12.46 6.62 18.65
C PRO A 20 -13.84 6.03 18.90
N ASN A 21 -14.66 5.96 17.85
CA ASN A 21 -15.96 5.32 17.95
C ASN A 21 -15.81 3.85 18.34
N VAL A 22 -16.65 3.36 19.27
CA VAL A 22 -16.62 1.97 19.76
C VAL A 22 -17.60 1.05 19.04
N GLY A 23 -18.46 1.60 18.19
CA GLY A 23 -19.45 0.84 17.44
C GLY A 23 -18.83 -0.14 16.45
N LYS A 24 -19.42 -1.34 16.36
CA LYS A 24 -19.04 -2.36 15.37
C LYS A 24 -19.35 -1.89 13.95
N LEU A 25 -18.46 -2.17 13.03
CA LEU A 25 -18.59 -1.88 11.60
C LEU A 25 -18.91 -3.17 10.86
N LYS A 26 -19.94 -3.15 10.01
CA LYS A 26 -20.28 -4.32 9.20
C LYS A 26 -19.25 -4.49 8.07
N ARG A 27 -18.69 -5.69 7.89
CA ARG A 27 -17.71 -5.99 6.82
C ARG A 27 -18.17 -5.47 5.45
N ASN A 28 -19.42 -5.75 5.07
CA ASN A 28 -19.95 -5.36 3.76
C ASN A 28 -19.98 -3.85 3.52
N VAL A 29 -20.13 -3.04 4.59
CA VAL A 29 -20.07 -1.58 4.47
C VAL A 29 -18.64 -1.14 4.14
N VAL A 30 -17.66 -1.68 4.88
CA VAL A 30 -16.25 -1.39 4.63
C VAL A 30 -15.83 -1.84 3.23
N LEU A 31 -16.23 -3.04 2.81
CA LEU A 31 -15.99 -3.53 1.44
C LEU A 31 -16.63 -2.62 0.37
N GLY A 32 -17.78 -1.99 0.68
CA GLY A 32 -18.40 -0.99 -0.17
C GLY A 32 -17.50 0.23 -0.36
N TRP A 33 -17.01 0.80 0.75
CA TRP A 33 -16.08 1.94 0.73
C TRP A 33 -14.79 1.61 -0.03
N MET A 34 -14.26 0.40 0.13
CA MET A 34 -13.01 -0.04 -0.53
C MET A 34 -13.10 -0.05 -2.07
N ARG A 35 -14.30 -0.02 -2.64
CA ARG A 35 -14.52 0.06 -4.10
C ARG A 35 -14.45 1.48 -4.66
N SER A 36 -14.36 2.49 -3.78
CA SER A 36 -14.25 3.89 -4.20
C SER A 36 -13.08 4.08 -5.18
N GLN A 37 -13.28 4.94 -6.17
CA GLN A 37 -12.26 5.39 -7.12
C GLN A 37 -11.67 6.74 -6.73
N ASP A 38 -12.20 7.38 -5.69
CA ASP A 38 -11.64 8.62 -5.15
C ASP A 38 -10.39 8.32 -4.30
N ILE A 39 -9.27 8.94 -4.65
CA ILE A 39 -7.97 8.64 -4.02
C ILE A 39 -7.95 9.07 -2.55
N ASN A 40 -8.64 10.15 -2.20
CA ASN A 40 -8.68 10.62 -0.82
C ASN A 40 -9.50 9.67 0.06
N THR A 41 -10.61 9.17 -0.48
CA THR A 41 -11.42 8.10 0.11
C THR A 41 -10.59 6.82 0.29
N MET A 42 -9.83 6.39 -0.72
CA MET A 42 -8.91 5.25 -0.58
C MET A 42 -7.89 5.47 0.53
N GLY A 43 -7.27 6.65 0.59
CA GLY A 43 -6.26 7.00 1.60
C GLY A 43 -6.84 7.01 3.02
N ALA A 44 -8.08 7.48 3.18
CA ALA A 44 -8.78 7.41 4.46
C ALA A 44 -8.97 5.95 4.88
N ILE A 45 -9.48 5.09 3.99
CA ILE A 45 -9.69 3.67 4.31
C ILE A 45 -8.36 2.98 4.59
N TYR A 46 -7.32 3.23 3.79
CA TYR A 46 -5.95 2.77 4.07
C TYR A 46 -5.51 3.14 5.48
N SER A 47 -5.63 4.42 5.85
CA SER A 47 -5.29 4.94 7.18
C SER A 47 -6.07 4.27 8.31
N LEU A 48 -7.35 3.94 8.08
CA LEU A 48 -8.16 3.16 9.02
C LEU A 48 -7.55 1.78 9.24
N LEU A 49 -7.29 1.08 8.13
CA LEU A 49 -6.91 -0.33 8.13
C LEU A 49 -5.50 -0.57 8.68
N LEU A 50 -4.64 0.45 8.73
CA LEU A 50 -3.35 0.37 9.43
C LEU A 50 -3.47 0.25 10.95
N LYS A 51 -4.60 0.64 11.55
CA LYS A 51 -4.75 0.75 13.01
C LYS A 51 -5.66 -0.33 13.57
N ARG A 52 -5.10 -1.19 14.45
CA ARG A 52 -5.83 -2.29 15.11
C ARG A 52 -7.10 -1.86 15.85
N VAL A 53 -7.11 -0.66 16.44
CA VAL A 53 -8.29 -0.11 17.14
C VAL A 53 -9.50 -0.02 16.21
N TYR A 54 -9.29 0.23 14.91
CA TYR A 54 -10.36 0.30 13.94
C TYR A 54 -10.65 -1.05 13.29
N THR A 55 -9.62 -1.84 12.93
CA THR A 55 -9.84 -3.14 12.28
C THR A 55 -10.55 -4.15 13.20
N ASN A 56 -10.30 -4.11 14.51
CA ASN A 56 -11.00 -4.95 15.50
C ASN A 56 -12.50 -4.66 15.65
N ARG A 57 -12.98 -3.55 15.06
CA ARG A 57 -14.41 -3.20 15.04
C ARG A 57 -15.14 -3.85 13.86
N ILE A 58 -14.44 -4.35 12.85
CA ILE A 58 -15.04 -4.87 11.63
C ILE A 58 -15.50 -6.31 11.84
N GLU A 59 -16.81 -6.55 11.67
CA GLU A 59 -17.43 -7.86 11.87
C GLU A 59 -18.27 -8.29 10.65
N PRO A 60 -18.03 -9.50 10.10
CA PRO A 60 -16.87 -10.38 10.37
C PRO A 60 -15.53 -9.71 9.97
N PRO A 61 -14.38 -10.19 10.48
CA PRO A 61 -13.07 -9.64 10.10
C PRO A 61 -12.83 -9.65 8.59
N LEU A 62 -12.04 -8.69 8.11
CA LEU A 62 -11.57 -8.67 6.72
C LEU A 62 -10.56 -9.81 6.49
N ALA A 63 -10.63 -10.40 5.29
CA ALA A 63 -9.61 -11.31 4.79
C ALA A 63 -8.40 -10.50 4.29
N PHE A 64 -7.25 -11.16 4.11
CA PHE A 64 -6.03 -10.52 3.61
C PHE A 64 -6.25 -9.88 2.24
N GLU A 65 -6.93 -10.61 1.37
CA GLU A 65 -7.24 -10.24 -0.01
C GLU A 65 -8.09 -8.97 -0.08
N ASP A 66 -9.02 -8.80 0.87
CA ASP A 66 -9.89 -7.63 0.92
C ASP A 66 -9.06 -6.34 0.94
N TYR A 67 -8.04 -6.26 1.80
CA TYR A 67 -7.23 -5.05 1.96
C TYR A 67 -5.97 -5.02 1.10
N LYS A 68 -5.41 -6.18 0.72
CA LYS A 68 -4.30 -6.26 -0.25
C LYS A 68 -4.66 -5.48 -1.52
N ASP A 69 -5.82 -5.75 -2.12
CA ASP A 69 -6.22 -5.13 -3.39
C ASP A 69 -6.51 -3.63 -3.27
N LEU A 70 -6.98 -3.16 -2.11
CA LEU A 70 -7.06 -1.72 -1.83
C LEU A 70 -5.67 -1.10 -1.74
N PHE A 71 -4.78 -1.72 -0.95
CA PHE A 71 -3.46 -1.17 -0.65
C PHE A 71 -2.63 -1.05 -1.93
N LEU A 72 -2.60 -2.10 -2.76
CA LEU A 72 -1.88 -2.06 -4.04
C LEU A 72 -2.41 -0.96 -4.96
N ARG A 73 -3.73 -0.82 -5.12
CA ARG A 73 -4.32 0.27 -5.92
C ARG A 73 -3.99 1.66 -5.35
N PHE A 74 -4.03 1.81 -4.03
CA PHE A 74 -3.72 3.07 -3.38
C PHE A 74 -2.24 3.45 -3.57
N TYR A 75 -1.32 2.51 -3.34
CA TYR A 75 0.11 2.72 -3.56
C TYR A 75 0.42 3.00 -5.01
N GLU A 76 -0.15 2.23 -5.94
CA GLU A 76 0.02 2.42 -7.38
C GLU A 76 -0.29 3.86 -7.76
N ARG A 77 -1.50 4.34 -7.43
CA ARG A 77 -1.92 5.71 -7.76
C ARG A 77 -1.04 6.77 -7.11
N CYS A 78 -0.68 6.61 -5.84
CA CYS A 78 0.21 7.56 -5.16
C CYS A 78 1.60 7.61 -5.84
N ILE A 79 2.12 6.45 -6.26
CA ILE A 79 3.43 6.35 -6.91
C ILE A 79 3.39 6.88 -8.34
N THR A 80 2.36 6.56 -9.12
CA THR A 80 2.29 6.93 -10.54
C THR A 80 1.84 8.36 -10.77
N GLU A 81 0.83 8.82 -10.04
CA GLU A 81 0.17 10.11 -10.30
C GLU A 81 0.88 11.29 -9.62
N ASP A 82 1.67 11.06 -8.56
CA ASP A 82 2.42 12.11 -7.81
C ASP A 82 1.56 13.33 -7.50
N LEU A 83 0.47 13.05 -6.79
CA LEU A 83 -0.65 13.95 -6.65
C LEU A 83 -0.29 15.15 -5.78
N ALA A 84 -0.56 16.36 -6.28
CA ALA A 84 -0.39 17.61 -5.52
C ALA A 84 -1.18 17.61 -4.20
N LEU A 85 -2.27 16.84 -4.14
CA LEU A 85 -3.08 16.64 -2.93
C LEU A 85 -2.28 16.03 -1.77
N ALA A 86 -1.13 15.39 -2.03
CA ALA A 86 -0.26 14.84 -0.99
C ALA A 86 0.38 15.91 -0.08
N TYR A 87 0.31 17.19 -0.46
CA TYR A 87 0.82 18.31 0.32
C TYR A 87 -0.28 19.07 1.07
N ASP A 88 -1.53 18.67 0.92
CA ASP A 88 -2.67 19.20 1.65
C ASP A 88 -2.77 18.50 3.01
N LEU A 89 -2.90 19.27 4.10
CA LEU A 89 -3.00 18.73 5.46
C LEU A 89 -4.32 17.99 5.71
N ASP A 90 -5.37 18.32 4.93
CA ASP A 90 -6.69 17.70 5.03
C ASP A 90 -6.85 16.48 4.09
N SER A 91 -5.77 16.09 3.42
CA SER A 91 -5.72 14.98 2.47
C SER A 91 -5.09 13.73 3.10
N PHE A 92 -5.62 12.58 2.73
CA PHE A 92 -5.10 11.26 3.07
C PHE A 92 -4.19 10.67 1.98
N VAL A 93 -3.90 11.44 0.94
CA VAL A 93 -3.05 11.00 -0.17
C VAL A 93 -1.58 11.04 0.24
N LEU A 94 -0.82 10.02 -0.11
CA LEU A 94 0.61 9.97 0.15
C LEU A 94 1.39 10.55 -1.03
N SER A 95 2.53 11.20 -0.74
CA SER A 95 3.50 11.52 -1.78
C SER A 95 4.05 10.22 -2.39
N ARG A 96 4.57 10.27 -3.62
CA ARG A 96 5.19 9.10 -4.29
C ARG A 96 6.20 8.38 -3.39
N TYR A 97 7.11 9.13 -2.77
CA TYR A 97 8.17 8.55 -1.93
C TYR A 97 7.64 8.05 -0.59
N THR A 98 6.64 8.72 0.00
CA THR A 98 5.96 8.23 1.21
C THR A 98 5.26 6.91 0.92
N ALA A 99 4.53 6.81 -0.20
CA ALA A 99 3.86 5.59 -0.63
C ALA A 99 4.84 4.44 -0.89
N ALA A 100 5.97 4.70 -1.55
CA ALA A 100 7.03 3.72 -1.77
C ALA A 100 7.59 3.15 -0.46
N HIS A 101 7.90 4.02 0.49
CA HIS A 101 8.44 3.61 1.79
C HIS A 101 7.39 2.89 2.66
N ASP A 102 6.14 3.34 2.64
CA ASP A 102 5.04 2.66 3.32
C ASP A 102 4.77 1.26 2.73
N PHE A 103 4.73 1.15 1.40
CA PHE A 103 4.63 -0.12 0.71
C PHE A 103 5.75 -1.09 1.13
N THR A 104 6.99 -0.60 1.23
CA THR A 104 8.13 -1.41 1.66
C THR A 104 7.91 -2.02 3.04
N ARG A 105 7.51 -1.20 4.01
CA ARG A 105 7.25 -1.67 5.38
C ARG A 105 6.11 -2.68 5.42
N TRP A 106 5.04 -2.39 4.68
CA TRP A 106 3.90 -3.29 4.56
C TRP A 106 4.31 -4.62 3.92
N PHE A 107 5.04 -4.61 2.79
CA PHE A 107 5.49 -5.81 2.11
C PHE A 107 6.43 -6.66 2.97
N ILE A 108 7.36 -6.05 3.71
CA ILE A 108 8.21 -6.77 4.67
C ILE A 108 7.35 -7.47 5.72
N SER A 109 6.36 -6.78 6.29
CA SER A 109 5.44 -7.37 7.27
C SER A 109 4.65 -8.54 6.68
N VAL A 110 4.16 -8.42 5.45
CA VAL A 110 3.42 -9.48 4.75
C VAL A 110 4.34 -10.66 4.45
N PHE A 111 5.57 -10.41 3.98
CA PHE A 111 6.54 -11.45 3.65
C PHE A 111 6.98 -12.28 4.86
N GLN A 112 7.06 -11.65 6.04
CA GLN A 112 7.45 -12.29 7.30
C GLN A 112 6.29 -13.02 8.00
N ASP A 113 5.05 -12.79 7.58
CA ASP A 113 3.89 -13.45 8.16
C ASP A 113 3.67 -14.83 7.53
N ASN A 114 3.98 -15.88 8.30
CA ASN A 114 3.81 -17.28 7.87
C ASN A 114 2.35 -17.69 7.68
N GLN A 115 1.37 -16.87 8.06
CA GLN A 115 -0.04 -17.11 7.79
C GLN A 115 -0.44 -16.65 6.39
N ILE A 116 0.37 -15.83 5.71
CA ILE A 116 0.08 -15.35 4.36
C ILE A 116 0.58 -16.38 3.33
N PRO A 117 -0.32 -16.91 2.49
CA PRO A 117 0.06 -17.77 1.36
C PRO A 117 1.10 -17.14 0.43
N ARG A 118 2.01 -17.96 -0.11
CA ARG A 118 3.12 -17.49 -0.97
C ARG A 118 2.66 -16.99 -2.35
N ASP A 119 1.53 -17.48 -2.84
CA ASP A 119 0.89 -16.97 -4.06
C ASP A 119 0.56 -15.48 -3.96
N HIS A 120 0.11 -14.99 -2.80
CA HIS A 120 -0.07 -13.55 -2.60
C HIS A 120 1.24 -12.76 -2.62
N ILE A 121 2.33 -13.34 -2.12
CA ILE A 121 3.66 -12.71 -2.22
C ILE A 121 4.04 -12.58 -3.69
N ASP A 122 3.85 -13.64 -4.48
CA ASP A 122 4.14 -13.65 -5.91
C ASP A 122 3.23 -12.66 -6.68
N GLU A 123 1.96 -12.52 -6.30
CA GLU A 123 1.06 -11.50 -6.85
C GLU A 123 1.57 -10.07 -6.59
N ILE A 124 1.98 -9.76 -5.36
CA ILE A 124 2.50 -8.43 -5.00
C ILE A 124 3.82 -8.15 -5.72
N LYS A 125 4.70 -9.16 -5.86
CA LYS A 125 5.94 -9.06 -6.64
C LYS A 125 5.67 -8.78 -8.11
N ASN A 126 4.71 -9.48 -8.70
CA ASN A 126 4.30 -9.28 -10.09
C ASN A 126 3.68 -7.90 -10.30
N TRP A 127 2.89 -7.41 -9.34
CA TRP A 127 2.41 -6.03 -9.34
C TRP A 127 3.57 -5.02 -9.33
N LEU A 128 4.56 -5.19 -8.45
CA LEU A 128 5.72 -4.28 -8.39
C LEU A 128 6.56 -4.34 -9.67
N ARG A 129 6.71 -5.53 -10.26
CA ARG A 129 7.36 -5.74 -11.56
C ARG A 129 6.65 -4.94 -12.64
N GLN A 130 5.33 -5.05 -12.74
CA GLN A 130 4.55 -4.36 -13.76
C GLN A 130 4.61 -2.84 -13.57
N LEU A 131 4.48 -2.38 -12.32
CA LEU A 131 4.60 -0.97 -11.97
C LEU A 131 5.96 -0.38 -12.37
N TYR A 132 7.05 -1.14 -12.19
CA TYR A 132 8.37 -0.72 -12.64
C TYR A 132 8.47 -0.69 -14.17
N ILE A 133 8.01 -1.73 -14.86
CA ILE A 133 8.13 -1.84 -16.32
C ILE A 133 7.39 -0.69 -17.02
N ASP A 134 6.14 -0.45 -16.64
CA ASP A 134 5.26 0.56 -17.24
C ASP A 134 5.54 1.98 -16.72
N GLY A 135 6.25 2.08 -15.59
CA GLY A 135 6.54 3.33 -14.93
C GLY A 135 7.39 4.30 -15.75
N SER A 136 7.11 5.60 -15.58
CA SER A 136 7.99 6.68 -16.04
C SER A 136 9.35 6.62 -15.32
N SER A 137 10.33 7.39 -15.79
CA SER A 137 11.64 7.48 -15.11
C SER A 137 11.52 7.91 -13.65
N ALA A 138 10.57 8.79 -13.31
CA ALA A 138 10.34 9.22 -11.93
C ALA A 138 9.73 8.10 -11.07
N VAL A 139 8.82 7.30 -11.63
CA VAL A 139 8.27 6.11 -10.98
C VAL A 139 9.37 5.08 -10.74
N LYS A 140 10.15 4.74 -11.77
CA LYS A 140 11.28 3.80 -11.68
C LYS A 140 12.28 4.21 -10.60
N LEU A 141 12.67 5.49 -10.58
CA LEU A 141 13.56 6.03 -9.55
C LEU A 141 12.98 5.83 -8.14
N SER A 142 11.69 6.15 -7.94
CA SER A 142 11.06 5.96 -6.61
C SER A 142 10.94 4.50 -6.18
N ILE A 143 10.78 3.57 -7.12
CA ILE A 143 10.79 2.14 -6.84
C ILE A 143 12.22 1.71 -6.46
N GLU A 144 13.24 2.15 -7.18
CA GLU A 144 14.63 1.81 -6.89
C GLU A 144 15.06 2.30 -5.50
N THR A 145 14.89 3.60 -5.23
CA THR A 145 15.40 4.23 -4.00
C THR A 145 14.44 4.10 -2.81
N GLY A 146 13.13 4.05 -3.06
CA GLY A 146 12.10 4.02 -2.03
C GLY A 146 11.60 2.61 -1.70
N ILE A 147 11.78 1.64 -2.61
CA ILE A 147 11.32 0.26 -2.43
C ILE A 147 12.49 -0.72 -2.41
N LEU A 148 13.16 -0.91 -3.55
CA LEU A 148 14.13 -1.99 -3.73
C LEU A 148 15.35 -1.83 -2.81
N GLU A 149 15.84 -0.59 -2.65
CA GLU A 149 16.93 -0.27 -1.74
C GLU A 149 16.66 -0.76 -0.32
N HIS A 150 15.42 -0.61 0.17
CA HIS A 150 15.03 -1.04 1.50
C HIS A 150 14.63 -2.51 1.56
N LEU A 151 13.85 -3.02 0.59
CA LEU A 151 13.47 -4.43 0.53
C LEU A 151 14.68 -5.35 0.49
N PHE A 152 15.73 -4.95 -0.24
CA PHE A 152 16.91 -5.79 -0.45
C PHE A 152 17.94 -5.73 0.68
N THR A 153 17.68 -4.93 1.71
CA THR A 153 18.36 -5.06 3.01
C THR A 153 18.00 -6.38 3.70
N VAL A 154 16.81 -6.93 3.40
CA VAL A 154 16.37 -8.25 3.89
C VAL A 154 16.80 -9.30 2.88
N GLU A 155 17.86 -10.06 3.19
CA GLU A 155 18.46 -11.00 2.23
C GLU A 155 17.46 -12.04 1.69
N GLN A 156 16.52 -12.50 2.51
CA GLN A 156 15.52 -13.49 2.09
C GLN A 156 14.59 -12.90 1.02
N ILE A 157 14.21 -11.63 1.16
CA ILE A 157 13.43 -10.92 0.15
C ILE A 157 14.28 -10.74 -1.12
N LYS A 158 15.53 -10.29 -1.00
CA LYS A 158 16.42 -10.15 -2.15
C LYS A 158 16.57 -11.45 -2.94
N ARG A 159 16.74 -12.58 -2.25
CA ARG A 159 16.80 -13.93 -2.88
C ARG A 159 15.51 -14.28 -3.58
N ASP A 160 14.37 -13.91 -3.01
CA ASP A 160 13.05 -14.16 -3.58
C ASP A 160 12.82 -13.40 -4.90
N PHE A 161 13.44 -12.23 -5.07
CA PHE A 161 13.45 -11.44 -6.31
C PHE A 161 14.54 -11.85 -7.32
N SER A 162 15.16 -13.03 -7.16
CA SER A 162 16.31 -13.42 -8.00
C SER A 162 15.97 -13.61 -9.48
N ASP A 163 14.70 -13.81 -9.82
CA ASP A 163 14.17 -13.85 -11.19
C ASP A 163 14.41 -12.53 -11.95
N TRP A 164 14.46 -11.39 -11.25
CA TRP A 164 14.74 -10.08 -11.85
C TRP A 164 16.18 -9.98 -12.38
N LYS A 165 17.11 -10.85 -11.93
CA LYS A 165 18.50 -10.85 -12.43
C LYS A 165 18.61 -11.20 -13.92
N SER A 166 17.68 -12.00 -14.42
CA SER A 166 17.65 -12.46 -15.81
C SER A 166 16.73 -11.63 -16.71
N ASP A 167 15.89 -10.77 -16.12
CA ASP A 167 14.98 -9.92 -16.87
C ASP A 167 15.72 -8.69 -17.43
N PRO A 168 15.76 -8.47 -18.76
CA PRO A 168 16.50 -7.35 -19.36
C PRO A 168 16.07 -5.96 -18.86
N LEU A 169 14.81 -5.81 -18.43
CA LEU A 169 14.27 -4.53 -17.97
C LEU A 169 14.49 -4.30 -16.48
N LEU A 170 14.59 -5.38 -15.69
CA LEU A 170 14.67 -5.30 -14.22
C LEU A 170 16.07 -5.53 -13.67
N LYS A 171 16.96 -6.14 -14.47
CA LYS A 171 18.30 -6.50 -14.05
C LYS A 171 19.08 -5.31 -13.49
N SER A 172 18.97 -4.15 -14.13
CA SER A 172 19.66 -2.94 -13.67
C SER A 172 19.22 -2.55 -12.26
N ALA A 173 17.90 -2.46 -12.02
CA ALA A 173 17.33 -2.13 -10.72
C ALA A 173 17.68 -3.17 -9.65
N TYR A 174 17.70 -4.45 -10.01
CA TYR A 174 18.09 -5.51 -9.07
C TYR A 174 19.55 -5.38 -8.62
N GLN A 175 20.44 -5.02 -9.55
CA GLN A 175 21.88 -4.93 -9.32
C GLN A 175 22.29 -3.64 -8.60
N SER A 176 21.61 -2.52 -8.85
CA SER A 176 21.91 -1.23 -8.24
C SER A 176 21.46 -1.13 -6.78
N ALA A 177 20.43 -1.88 -6.38
CA ALA A 177 19.93 -1.87 -5.01
C ALA A 177 20.95 -2.48 -4.03
N PRO A 178 21.34 -1.77 -2.96
CA PRO A 178 22.39 -2.18 -2.05
C PRO A 178 22.09 -3.55 -1.39
N VAL A 179 23.16 -4.20 -0.94
CA VAL A 179 23.08 -5.31 0.02
C VAL A 179 23.47 -4.72 1.36
N SER A 180 22.68 -4.93 2.41
CA SER A 180 23.18 -4.65 3.77
C SER A 180 24.34 -5.62 4.05
N HIS A 181 25.50 -5.06 4.41
CA HIS A 181 26.65 -5.80 4.95
C HIS A 181 26.46 -6.05 6.44
#